data_AF-A0A7M7LSR1-F1
#
_entry.id   AF-A0A7M7LSR1-F1
#
_cell.length_a   1.000
_cell.length_b   1.000
_cell.length_c   1.000
_cell.angle_alpha   90.00
_cell.angle_beta   90.00
_cell.angle_gamma   90.00
#
_symmetry.space_group_name_H-M   'P 1'
#
loop_
_entity.id
_entity.type
_entity.pdbx_description
1 polymer ?
#
loop_
_entity_poly.entity_id
_entity_poly.type
_entity_poly.pdbx_seq_one_letter_code
_entity_poly.pdbx_strand_id
1 'polypeptide(L)'
;MTLLMKLMTVACIAFIFSIGCVHGHDGAHAFECEALPGGEVPKITNFISADNSINGTTICMMQYEVPQGANLWQGMIAANQQQGDNFTYMANLNSEYGHFITTINGVTAADGYFWAIFDGEGIATPVGVDALVLEDGDSYIFNYMYYNASSPTIANYTGPCLNAPVIPANMPLTYLSTFITVADDNTDNVKAGTNFEPVCNQLVLFDQSQPSLYDVMMLVNNQIPLDIRVTLDTSNMTVMTLNDITNQGGYAWTPFNVKTNMKLPRDLSMTQLSDGDQIRFVFAEVNDEAEVNDDDEGDEFECEALPGGEVPKITNFISADNSFNGTTICMMQYEVPQGANLWQGMMAASQQQGDNFTYMATVHPIYGHFITTINGVTGAAGYFWAIFDGEGIATPVGVDWLVLEDGDSYIFNYMYAPPYNASNPDHVIANYTGPCLNAPVISANMPLTYLSTFITVADDNTENVKAGTNFEPVCNQLVLFDQSQPSLYDVMMLVNMQIPLDIRVTVDTSNMTVMTLNNITNQGGYAWTPFNVKTNMKLPRDLSMTQLSDGDQIRFDFAEVEDDEDDDMSSGVETTMSVILLLSSVFMAFFI
;
A
#
# COMPACT_ATOMS: atom_id res chain seq x y z
N MET A 1 -6.09 -43.23 -36.20
CA MET A 1 -5.59 -42.02 -36.90
C MET A 1 -6.43 -40.79 -36.53
N THR A 2 -7.77 -40.88 -36.51
CA THR A 2 -8.71 -39.82 -36.07
C THR A 2 -8.64 -39.47 -34.58
N LEU A 3 -8.28 -40.42 -33.70
CA LEU A 3 -8.10 -40.18 -32.26
C LEU A 3 -6.80 -39.41 -31.94
N LEU A 4 -5.75 -39.62 -32.73
CA LEU A 4 -4.48 -38.90 -32.60
C LEU A 4 -4.62 -37.44 -33.04
N MET A 5 -5.48 -37.19 -34.04
CA MET A 5 -5.80 -35.85 -34.52
C MET A 5 -6.58 -35.04 -33.47
N LYS A 6 -7.54 -35.64 -32.76
CA LYS A 6 -8.31 -34.95 -31.70
C LYS A 6 -7.49 -34.63 -30.45
N LEU A 7 -6.57 -35.50 -30.04
CA LEU A 7 -5.64 -35.18 -28.94
C LEU A 7 -4.67 -34.04 -29.30
N MET A 8 -4.22 -33.96 -30.57
CA MET A 8 -3.42 -32.82 -31.02
C MET A 8 -4.23 -31.52 -31.11
N THR A 9 -5.53 -31.57 -31.41
CA THR A 9 -6.37 -30.36 -31.47
C THR A 9 -6.71 -29.79 -30.09
N VAL A 10 -6.96 -30.63 -29.08
CA VAL A 10 -7.20 -30.16 -27.69
C VAL A 10 -5.90 -29.65 -27.05
N ALA A 11 -4.76 -30.30 -27.34
CA ALA A 11 -3.45 -29.80 -26.92
C ALA A 11 -3.07 -28.49 -27.63
N CYS A 12 -3.49 -28.28 -28.89
CA CYS A 12 -3.26 -27.02 -29.61
C CYS A 12 -4.20 -25.89 -29.17
N ILE A 13 -5.47 -26.16 -28.84
CA ILE A 13 -6.43 -25.09 -28.48
C ILE A 13 -6.19 -24.60 -27.05
N ALA A 14 -5.80 -25.49 -26.11
CA ALA A 14 -5.33 -25.06 -24.78
C ALA A 14 -4.01 -24.25 -24.87
N PHE A 15 -3.18 -24.51 -25.88
CA PHE A 15 -1.97 -23.73 -26.18
C PHE A 15 -2.25 -22.38 -26.87
N ILE A 16 -3.38 -22.20 -27.54
CA ILE A 16 -3.62 -21.01 -28.38
C ILE A 16 -4.12 -19.79 -27.58
N PHE A 17 -4.63 -19.99 -26.35
CA PHE A 17 -4.89 -18.88 -25.42
C PHE A 17 -3.82 -18.71 -24.32
N SER A 18 -2.83 -19.61 -24.28
CA SER A 18 -1.67 -19.50 -23.38
C SER A 18 -0.34 -19.28 -24.11
N ILE A 19 -0.33 -19.12 -25.45
CA ILE A 19 0.89 -18.84 -26.22
C ILE A 19 0.65 -17.78 -27.29
N GLY A 20 1.05 -16.55 -26.93
CA GLY A 20 1.71 -15.61 -27.83
C GLY A 20 3.24 -15.80 -27.86
N CYS A 21 3.81 -16.93 -27.42
CA CYS A 21 5.26 -17.20 -27.48
C CYS A 21 5.64 -18.06 -28.70
N VAL A 22 5.89 -17.39 -29.82
CA VAL A 22 6.54 -18.01 -30.99
C VAL A 22 7.96 -18.40 -30.61
N HIS A 23 8.25 -19.70 -30.57
CA HIS A 23 9.61 -20.22 -30.55
C HIS A 23 10.30 -19.92 -31.88
N GLY A 24 10.98 -18.79 -31.95
CA GLY A 24 11.98 -18.44 -32.96
C GLY A 24 13.27 -18.06 -32.26
N HIS A 25 14.16 -19.03 -32.07
CA HIS A 25 15.55 -18.75 -31.73
C HIS A 25 16.14 -17.92 -32.89
N ASP A 26 16.68 -16.74 -32.56
CA ASP A 26 17.35 -15.76 -33.43
C ASP A 26 16.46 -14.58 -33.88
N GLY A 27 16.31 -13.61 -32.97
CA GLY A 27 15.80 -12.27 -33.25
C GLY A 27 15.03 -11.72 -32.07
N ALA A 28 15.54 -10.65 -31.45
CA ALA A 28 14.85 -9.91 -30.39
C ALA A 28 13.48 -9.39 -30.90
N HIS A 29 12.43 -10.17 -30.68
CA HIS A 29 11.06 -9.72 -30.84
C HIS A 29 10.58 -9.29 -29.47
N ALA A 30 10.39 -7.98 -29.30
CA ALA A 30 9.74 -7.41 -28.12
C ALA A 30 8.37 -8.11 -27.94
N PHE A 31 8.16 -8.65 -26.75
CA PHE A 31 6.91 -9.29 -26.38
C PHE A 31 5.89 -8.19 -26.07
N GLU A 32 5.12 -7.76 -27.07
CA GLU A 32 4.07 -6.76 -26.87
C GLU A 32 2.81 -7.43 -26.34
N CYS A 33 2.56 -7.31 -25.03
CA CYS A 33 1.22 -7.55 -24.49
C CYS A 33 0.30 -6.45 -25.04
N GLU A 34 -0.71 -6.80 -25.83
CA GLU A 34 -1.72 -5.84 -26.25
C GLU A 34 -2.38 -5.25 -25.00
N ALA A 35 -2.27 -3.93 -24.83
CA ALA A 35 -2.97 -3.22 -23.79
C ALA A 35 -4.48 -3.44 -23.98
N LEU A 36 -5.18 -3.87 -22.93
CA LEU A 36 -6.62 -3.99 -23.00
C LEU A 36 -7.20 -2.57 -23.20
N PRO A 37 -8.20 -2.40 -24.08
CA PRO A 37 -8.76 -1.08 -24.34
C PRO A 37 -9.21 -0.44 -23.02
N GLY A 38 -8.69 0.76 -22.72
CA GLY A 38 -8.95 1.44 -21.45
C GLY A 38 -10.44 1.68 -21.20
N GLY A 39 -10.94 1.21 -20.06
CA GLY A 39 -12.34 1.32 -19.64
C GLY A 39 -12.63 0.41 -18.43
N GLU A 40 -13.85 0.46 -17.90
CA GLU A 40 -14.33 -0.57 -16.95
C GLU A 40 -14.20 -1.95 -17.61
N VAL A 41 -13.63 -2.90 -16.88
CA VAL A 41 -13.49 -4.27 -17.38
C VAL A 41 -14.90 -4.84 -17.58
N PRO A 42 -15.26 -5.31 -18.80
CA PRO A 42 -16.57 -5.88 -19.04
C PRO A 42 -16.83 -7.01 -18.04
N LYS A 43 -17.99 -6.99 -17.38
CA LYS A 43 -18.40 -8.09 -16.50
C LYS A 43 -19.10 -9.16 -17.34
N ILE A 44 -18.74 -10.41 -17.08
CA ILE A 44 -19.39 -11.59 -17.67
C ILE A 44 -20.19 -12.31 -16.60
N THR A 45 -21.30 -12.93 -17.01
CA THR A 45 -22.18 -13.69 -16.14
C THR A 45 -21.84 -15.16 -16.21
N ASN A 46 -21.67 -15.80 -15.05
CA ASN A 46 -21.31 -17.21 -14.95
C ASN A 46 -22.20 -17.94 -13.95
N PHE A 47 -22.11 -19.28 -13.98
CA PHE A 47 -22.92 -20.14 -13.13
C PHE A 47 -22.06 -21.17 -12.37
N ILE A 48 -22.30 -21.30 -11.07
CA ILE A 48 -21.64 -22.31 -10.23
C ILE A 48 -22.68 -23.19 -9.55
N SER A 49 -22.40 -24.48 -9.45
CA SER A 49 -23.22 -25.41 -8.68
C SER A 49 -22.33 -26.33 -7.85
N ALA A 50 -22.90 -26.83 -6.76
CA ALA A 50 -22.22 -27.77 -5.87
C ALA A 50 -23.16 -28.93 -5.55
N ASP A 51 -22.76 -30.14 -5.89
CA ASP A 51 -23.53 -31.36 -5.66
C ASP A 51 -22.78 -32.28 -4.70
N ASN A 52 -23.44 -32.65 -3.60
CA ASN A 52 -23.02 -33.74 -2.76
C ASN A 52 -23.93 -34.94 -3.02
N SER A 53 -23.64 -35.66 -4.10
CA SER A 53 -24.36 -36.86 -4.53
C SER A 53 -24.39 -37.98 -3.47
N ILE A 54 -23.52 -37.91 -2.46
CA ILE A 54 -23.37 -38.92 -1.40
C ILE A 54 -24.30 -38.64 -0.22
N ASN A 55 -24.47 -37.37 0.16
CA ASN A 55 -25.32 -36.97 1.28
C ASN A 55 -26.66 -36.34 0.84
N GLY A 56 -26.88 -36.14 -0.46
CA GLY A 56 -28.12 -35.60 -1.02
C GLY A 56 -28.29 -34.08 -0.85
N THR A 57 -27.24 -33.36 -0.47
CA THR A 57 -27.21 -31.90 -0.44
C THR A 57 -26.76 -31.38 -1.80
N THR A 58 -27.66 -30.77 -2.54
CA THR A 58 -27.37 -30.17 -3.85
C THR A 58 -27.74 -28.69 -3.80
N ILE A 59 -26.80 -27.84 -4.22
CA ILE A 59 -27.04 -26.42 -4.49
C ILE A 59 -26.98 -26.25 -5.99
N CYS A 60 -28.15 -25.98 -6.55
CA CYS A 60 -28.33 -25.85 -7.98
C CYS A 60 -28.09 -24.42 -8.43
N MET A 61 -27.10 -24.27 -9.30
CA MET A 61 -26.90 -23.16 -10.25
C MET A 61 -27.13 -21.75 -9.68
N MET A 62 -26.09 -21.20 -9.08
CA MET A 62 -26.02 -19.80 -8.67
C MET A 62 -25.36 -18.97 -9.76
N GLN A 63 -25.97 -17.85 -10.09
CA GLN A 63 -25.43 -16.84 -10.97
C GLN A 63 -24.47 -15.93 -10.19
N TYR A 64 -23.37 -15.56 -10.81
CA TYR A 64 -22.44 -14.55 -10.31
C TYR A 64 -21.81 -13.79 -11.49
N GLU A 65 -21.36 -12.58 -11.23
CA GLU A 65 -20.64 -11.76 -12.20
C GLU A 65 -19.16 -11.67 -11.86
N VAL A 66 -18.29 -11.67 -12.86
CA VAL A 66 -16.85 -11.44 -12.71
C VAL A 66 -16.33 -10.59 -13.86
N PRO A 67 -15.20 -9.88 -13.69
CA PRO A 67 -14.52 -9.25 -14.81
C PRO A 67 -14.13 -10.28 -15.88
N GLN A 68 -14.22 -9.89 -17.15
CA GLN A 68 -13.79 -10.70 -18.27
C GLN A 68 -12.30 -11.06 -18.13
N GLY A 69 -11.97 -12.33 -18.39
CA GLY A 69 -10.62 -12.87 -18.20
C GLY A 69 -10.37 -13.49 -16.82
N ALA A 70 -11.36 -13.43 -15.91
CA ALA A 70 -11.30 -14.14 -14.64
C ALA A 70 -11.24 -15.65 -14.82
N ASN A 71 -10.55 -16.33 -13.90
CA ASN A 71 -10.61 -17.79 -13.80
C ASN A 71 -11.70 -18.26 -12.82
N LEU A 72 -11.92 -19.57 -12.77
CA LEU A 72 -12.94 -20.16 -11.89
C LEU A 72 -12.65 -19.92 -10.40
N TRP A 73 -11.38 -19.82 -9.98
CA TRP A 73 -11.03 -19.43 -8.61
C TRP A 73 -11.56 -18.03 -8.26
N GLN A 74 -11.31 -17.05 -9.12
CA GLN A 74 -11.85 -15.70 -9.00
C GLN A 74 -13.39 -15.70 -9.10
N GLY A 75 -13.95 -16.59 -9.92
CA GLY A 75 -15.39 -16.87 -9.95
C GLY A 75 -15.94 -17.34 -8.61
N MET A 76 -15.21 -18.20 -7.89
CA MET A 76 -15.61 -18.65 -6.55
C MET A 76 -15.55 -17.53 -5.52
N ILE A 77 -14.52 -16.68 -5.54
CA ILE A 77 -14.43 -15.47 -4.70
C ILE A 77 -15.67 -14.59 -4.93
N ALA A 78 -15.94 -14.28 -6.19
CA ALA A 78 -17.06 -13.45 -6.60
C ALA A 78 -18.41 -14.07 -6.23
N ALA A 79 -18.59 -15.37 -6.43
CA ALA A 79 -19.79 -16.10 -6.04
C ALA A 79 -20.00 -16.05 -4.52
N ASN A 80 -18.95 -16.22 -3.71
CA ASN A 80 -19.07 -16.14 -2.26
C ASN A 80 -19.52 -14.75 -1.79
N GLN A 81 -18.95 -13.70 -2.38
CA GLN A 81 -19.35 -12.34 -2.07
C GLN A 81 -20.80 -12.05 -2.52
N GLN A 82 -21.17 -12.43 -3.76
CA GLN A 82 -22.47 -12.09 -4.35
C GLN A 82 -23.62 -13.00 -3.93
N GLN A 83 -23.33 -14.10 -3.24
CA GLN A 83 -24.32 -15.05 -2.75
C GLN A 83 -24.35 -15.14 -1.22
N GLY A 84 -23.31 -14.67 -0.53
CA GLY A 84 -23.18 -14.76 0.92
C GLY A 84 -23.25 -16.20 1.41
N ASP A 85 -24.09 -16.46 2.41
CA ASP A 85 -24.26 -17.79 3.03
C ASP A 85 -24.75 -18.88 2.07
N ASN A 86 -25.28 -18.53 0.89
CA ASN A 86 -25.71 -19.50 -0.11
C ASN A 86 -24.52 -20.20 -0.80
N PHE A 87 -23.33 -19.57 -0.80
CA PHE A 87 -22.11 -20.15 -1.32
C PHE A 87 -20.92 -19.76 -0.48
N THR A 88 -20.42 -20.69 0.31
CA THR A 88 -19.17 -20.57 1.06
C THR A 88 -18.22 -21.66 0.61
N TYR A 89 -16.92 -21.38 0.66
CA TYR A 89 -15.90 -22.37 0.33
C TYR A 89 -14.64 -22.16 1.16
N MET A 90 -13.81 -23.18 1.20
CA MET A 90 -12.43 -23.10 1.69
C MET A 90 -11.53 -23.79 0.68
N ALA A 91 -10.31 -23.28 0.55
CA ALA A 91 -9.29 -23.89 -0.30
C ALA A 91 -7.94 -23.89 0.41
N ASN A 92 -7.10 -24.83 0.02
CA ASN A 92 -5.69 -24.86 0.39
C ASN A 92 -4.86 -24.56 -0.84
N LEU A 93 -3.95 -23.60 -0.73
CA LEU A 93 -2.95 -23.32 -1.76
C LEU A 93 -1.89 -24.42 -1.78
N ASN A 94 -1.67 -25.00 -2.94
CA ASN A 94 -0.53 -25.86 -3.22
C ASN A 94 0.37 -25.20 -4.26
N SER A 95 1.68 -25.18 -3.97
CA SER A 95 2.66 -24.51 -4.83
C SER A 95 2.81 -25.09 -6.23
N GLU A 96 2.46 -26.37 -6.45
CA GLU A 96 2.59 -27.05 -7.74
C GLU A 96 1.29 -27.06 -8.55
N TYR A 97 0.13 -27.19 -7.89
CA TYR A 97 -1.15 -27.47 -8.57
C TYR A 97 -2.22 -26.39 -8.33
N GLY A 98 -1.91 -25.37 -7.54
CA GLY A 98 -2.81 -24.27 -7.25
C GLY A 98 -3.79 -24.53 -6.11
N HIS A 99 -4.96 -23.89 -6.16
CA HIS A 99 -5.99 -23.96 -5.13
C HIS A 99 -6.75 -25.28 -5.19
N PHE A 100 -6.58 -26.07 -4.13
CA PHE A 100 -7.43 -27.23 -3.88
C PHE A 100 -8.65 -26.82 -3.07
N ILE A 101 -9.83 -26.93 -3.67
CA ILE A 101 -11.08 -26.69 -2.96
C ILE A 101 -11.30 -27.81 -1.96
N THR A 102 -11.23 -27.47 -0.67
CA THR A 102 -11.34 -28.43 0.43
C THR A 102 -12.72 -28.45 1.03
N THR A 103 -13.44 -27.33 1.03
CA THR A 103 -14.78 -27.24 1.60
C THR A 103 -15.68 -26.44 0.67
N ILE A 104 -16.92 -26.89 0.49
CA ILE A 104 -17.98 -26.08 -0.10
C ILE A 104 -19.21 -26.22 0.81
N ASN A 105 -19.77 -25.10 1.25
CA ASN A 105 -20.97 -25.03 2.09
C ASN A 105 -20.93 -25.95 3.31
N GLY A 106 -19.80 -25.89 4.04
CA GLY A 106 -19.56 -26.67 5.26
C GLY A 106 -19.28 -28.16 5.03
N VAL A 107 -19.28 -28.65 3.79
CA VAL A 107 -18.92 -30.03 3.46
C VAL A 107 -17.44 -30.09 3.10
N THR A 108 -16.63 -30.56 4.03
CA THR A 108 -15.18 -30.69 3.90
C THR A 108 -14.78 -32.05 3.31
N ALA A 109 -13.90 -32.02 2.31
CA ALA A 109 -13.19 -33.17 1.77
C ALA A 109 -12.30 -33.81 2.84
N ALA A 110 -12.59 -35.07 3.16
CA ALA A 110 -11.84 -35.86 4.13
C ALA A 110 -11.44 -37.21 3.53
N ASP A 111 -10.42 -37.88 4.10
CA ASP A 111 -9.85 -39.19 3.74
C ASP A 111 -10.50 -39.94 2.57
N GLY A 112 -9.97 -39.69 1.37
CA GLY A 112 -10.38 -40.34 0.13
C GLY A 112 -11.55 -39.67 -0.59
N TYR A 113 -12.12 -38.59 -0.05
CA TYR A 113 -13.10 -37.75 -0.74
C TYR A 113 -12.48 -36.45 -1.23
N PHE A 114 -13.04 -35.88 -2.30
CA PHE A 114 -12.60 -34.63 -2.91
C PHE A 114 -13.73 -33.95 -3.68
N TRP A 115 -13.55 -32.67 -4.00
CA TRP A 115 -14.42 -31.92 -4.89
C TRP A 115 -13.89 -32.01 -6.32
N ALA A 116 -14.60 -32.73 -7.18
CA ALA A 116 -14.32 -32.83 -8.61
C ALA A 116 -15.03 -31.71 -9.38
N ILE A 117 -14.41 -31.18 -10.43
CA ILE A 117 -14.95 -30.07 -11.21
C ILE A 117 -15.38 -30.57 -12.59
N PHE A 118 -16.62 -30.28 -12.96
CA PHE A 118 -17.19 -30.56 -14.27
C PHE A 118 -17.66 -29.26 -14.93
N ASP A 119 -17.69 -29.23 -16.25
CA ASP A 119 -18.33 -28.15 -17.00
C ASP A 119 -19.87 -28.32 -17.03
N GLY A 120 -20.56 -27.36 -17.65
CA GLY A 120 -22.02 -27.36 -17.80
C GLY A 120 -22.56 -28.51 -18.64
N GLU A 121 -21.72 -29.19 -19.42
CA GLU A 121 -22.07 -30.40 -20.17
C GLU A 121 -21.86 -31.68 -19.33
N GLY A 122 -21.34 -31.55 -18.11
CA GLY A 122 -21.07 -32.66 -17.21
C GLY A 122 -19.77 -33.40 -17.53
N ILE A 123 -18.88 -32.79 -18.30
CA ILE A 123 -17.55 -33.33 -18.64
C ILE A 123 -16.58 -32.87 -17.56
N ALA A 124 -15.77 -33.79 -17.02
CA ALA A 124 -14.80 -33.42 -16.00
C ALA A 124 -13.72 -32.54 -16.61
N THR A 125 -13.41 -31.46 -15.91
CA THR A 125 -12.36 -30.54 -16.31
C THR A 125 -10.99 -31.21 -16.14
N PRO A 126 -10.06 -31.03 -17.09
CA PRO A 126 -8.73 -31.63 -17.00
C PRO A 126 -7.77 -30.86 -16.08
N VAL A 127 -8.18 -29.68 -15.59
CA VAL A 127 -7.37 -28.73 -14.83
C VAL A 127 -8.15 -28.17 -13.65
N GLY A 128 -7.46 -27.59 -12.66
CA GLY A 128 -8.06 -27.01 -11.45
C GLY A 128 -8.71 -25.64 -11.67
N VAL A 129 -9.28 -25.09 -10.60
CA VAL A 129 -10.03 -23.80 -10.60
C VAL A 129 -9.21 -22.62 -11.12
N ASP A 130 -7.89 -22.64 -10.96
CA ASP A 130 -7.06 -21.50 -11.34
C ASP A 130 -6.71 -21.45 -12.83
N ALA A 131 -6.85 -22.59 -13.52
CA ALA A 131 -6.50 -22.72 -14.93
C ALA A 131 -7.73 -22.68 -15.86
N LEU A 132 -8.94 -22.64 -15.30
CA LEU A 132 -10.19 -22.55 -16.04
C LEU A 132 -10.55 -21.07 -16.22
N VAL A 133 -10.22 -20.50 -17.38
CA VAL A 133 -10.65 -19.15 -17.76
C VAL A 133 -12.15 -19.17 -18.05
N LEU A 134 -12.89 -18.20 -17.52
CA LEU A 134 -14.33 -18.10 -17.65
C LEU A 134 -14.72 -17.34 -18.93
N GLU A 135 -15.65 -17.89 -19.70
CA GLU A 135 -16.37 -17.20 -20.76
C GLU A 135 -17.78 -16.77 -20.30
N ASP A 136 -18.40 -15.83 -21.01
CA ASP A 136 -19.76 -15.40 -20.68
C ASP A 136 -20.76 -16.56 -20.87
N GLY A 137 -21.52 -16.85 -19.82
CA GLY A 137 -22.49 -17.93 -19.78
C GLY A 137 -21.92 -19.29 -19.36
N ASP A 138 -20.62 -19.39 -19.06
CA ASP A 138 -20.03 -20.65 -18.61
C ASP A 138 -20.67 -21.15 -17.31
N SER A 139 -20.68 -22.49 -17.16
CA SER A 139 -21.19 -23.15 -15.98
C SER A 139 -20.24 -24.23 -15.49
N TYR A 140 -19.99 -24.24 -14.18
CA TYR A 140 -19.15 -25.24 -13.53
C TYR A 140 -19.89 -25.92 -12.37
N ILE A 141 -19.61 -27.22 -12.22
CA ILE A 141 -20.26 -28.10 -11.26
C ILE A 141 -19.18 -28.74 -10.39
N PHE A 142 -19.23 -28.43 -9.10
CA PHE A 142 -18.39 -29.07 -8.09
C PHE A 142 -19.14 -30.27 -7.51
N ASN A 143 -18.64 -31.49 -7.75
CA ASN A 143 -19.26 -32.71 -7.25
C ASN A 143 -18.38 -33.36 -6.18
N TYR A 144 -18.97 -33.68 -5.03
CA TYR A 144 -18.28 -34.36 -3.94
C TYR A 144 -18.17 -35.86 -4.23
N MET A 145 -16.95 -36.36 -4.41
CA MET A 145 -16.67 -37.71 -4.92
C MET A 145 -15.68 -38.47 -4.03
N TYR A 146 -15.68 -39.81 -4.14
CA TYR A 146 -14.75 -40.71 -3.46
C TYR A 146 -13.71 -41.31 -4.43
N TYR A 147 -12.42 -41.22 -4.09
CA TYR A 147 -11.25 -41.59 -4.90
C TYR A 147 -11.14 -43.09 -5.21
N ASN A 148 -11.64 -43.97 -4.32
CA ASN A 148 -11.46 -45.43 -4.47
C ASN A 148 -12.62 -46.14 -5.17
N ALA A 149 -13.46 -45.39 -5.90
CA ALA A 149 -14.43 -46.00 -6.82
C ALA A 149 -13.65 -46.67 -7.95
N SER A 150 -13.75 -48.00 -8.06
CA SER A 150 -12.99 -48.84 -8.99
C SER A 150 -13.18 -48.35 -10.42
N SER A 151 -12.21 -47.58 -10.92
CA SER A 151 -12.32 -46.77 -12.14
C SER A 151 -13.47 -45.76 -12.03
N PRO A 152 -13.20 -44.48 -11.69
CA PRO A 152 -14.14 -43.45 -12.07
C PRO A 152 -14.19 -43.52 -13.60
N THR A 153 -15.24 -44.11 -14.16
CA THR A 153 -15.64 -43.68 -15.49
C THR A 153 -15.96 -42.22 -15.28
N ILE A 154 -15.00 -41.36 -15.63
CA ILE A 154 -15.12 -39.92 -15.86
C ILE A 154 -16.07 -39.73 -17.05
N ALA A 155 -17.24 -40.34 -16.97
CA ALA A 155 -18.25 -40.44 -17.99
C ALA A 155 -19.40 -39.61 -17.48
N ASN A 156 -19.54 -38.43 -18.07
CA ASN A 156 -20.71 -37.57 -18.12
C ASN A 156 -21.52 -37.58 -16.81
N TYR A 157 -21.12 -36.72 -15.87
CA TYR A 157 -22.02 -36.38 -14.77
C TYR A 157 -23.31 -35.80 -15.38
N THR A 158 -24.42 -36.56 -15.31
CA THR A 158 -25.73 -36.09 -15.77
C THR A 158 -26.59 -35.62 -14.60
N GLY A 159 -25.97 -35.15 -13.52
CA GLY A 159 -26.62 -35.03 -12.22
C GLY A 159 -27.77 -34.00 -12.15
N PRO A 160 -28.36 -33.84 -10.96
CA PRO A 160 -29.63 -33.13 -10.74
C PRO A 160 -29.61 -31.63 -11.10
N CYS A 161 -28.44 -31.04 -11.30
CA CYS A 161 -28.28 -29.62 -11.62
C CYS A 161 -28.61 -29.28 -13.09
N LEU A 162 -28.73 -30.27 -13.98
CA LEU A 162 -29.09 -30.05 -15.38
C LEU A 162 -30.53 -29.50 -15.49
N ASN A 163 -30.66 -28.26 -15.97
CA ASN A 163 -31.92 -27.51 -16.10
C ASN A 163 -32.57 -27.04 -14.79
N ALA A 164 -31.81 -26.95 -13.71
CA ALA A 164 -32.32 -26.36 -12.47
C ALA A 164 -32.59 -24.85 -12.64
N PRO A 165 -33.51 -24.26 -11.86
CA PRO A 165 -33.70 -22.82 -11.85
C PRO A 165 -32.43 -22.10 -11.41
N VAL A 166 -32.08 -21.00 -12.07
CA VAL A 166 -30.95 -20.16 -11.71
C VAL A 166 -31.31 -19.31 -10.49
N ILE A 167 -30.45 -19.35 -9.46
CA ILE A 167 -30.50 -18.41 -8.35
C ILE A 167 -29.71 -17.15 -8.77
N PRO A 168 -30.35 -15.97 -8.91
CA PRO A 168 -29.64 -14.75 -9.30
C PRO A 168 -28.67 -14.30 -8.21
N ALA A 169 -27.70 -13.45 -8.57
CA ALA A 169 -26.86 -12.74 -7.60
C ALA A 169 -27.73 -11.96 -6.59
N ASN A 170 -27.41 -12.06 -5.29
CA ASN A 170 -28.17 -11.39 -4.24
C ASN A 170 -27.52 -10.08 -3.75
N MET A 171 -26.23 -9.89 -4.07
CA MET A 171 -25.46 -8.68 -3.80
C MET A 171 -24.66 -8.29 -5.05
N PRO A 172 -24.37 -7.00 -5.27
CA PRO A 172 -23.48 -6.58 -6.34
C PRO A 172 -22.04 -7.05 -6.06
N LEU A 173 -21.26 -7.29 -7.11
CA LEU A 173 -19.82 -7.46 -6.97
C LEU A 173 -19.20 -6.14 -6.47
N THR A 174 -18.60 -6.16 -5.27
CA THR A 174 -17.95 -4.96 -4.69
C THR A 174 -16.44 -4.99 -4.83
N TYR A 175 -15.85 -6.11 -5.25
CA TYR A 175 -14.43 -6.15 -5.61
C TYR A 175 -14.13 -5.24 -6.81
N LEU A 176 -12.99 -4.55 -6.73
CA LEU A 176 -12.35 -3.87 -7.84
C LEU A 176 -11.39 -4.86 -8.51
N SER A 177 -11.00 -4.54 -9.74
CA SER A 177 -10.10 -5.34 -10.55
C SER A 177 -8.91 -4.53 -11.04
N THR A 178 -7.75 -5.16 -11.14
CA THR A 178 -6.59 -4.60 -11.84
C THR A 178 -5.89 -5.69 -12.63
N PHE A 179 -5.24 -5.34 -13.73
CA PHE A 179 -4.41 -6.25 -14.50
C PHE A 179 -2.95 -5.95 -14.24
N ILE A 180 -2.19 -6.98 -13.87
CA ILE A 180 -0.76 -6.89 -13.69
C ILE A 180 -0.07 -7.58 -14.87
N THR A 181 0.75 -6.83 -15.59
CA THR A 181 1.64 -7.37 -16.63
C THR A 181 3.07 -7.34 -16.13
N VAL A 182 3.82 -8.38 -16.42
CA VAL A 182 5.25 -8.52 -16.11
C VAL A 182 5.98 -8.69 -17.41
N ALA A 183 6.74 -7.67 -17.79
CA ALA A 183 7.52 -7.64 -19.01
C ALA A 183 9.01 -7.43 -18.70
N ASP A 184 9.84 -7.84 -19.63
CA ASP A 184 11.27 -7.56 -19.61
C ASP A 184 11.62 -6.79 -20.89
N ASP A 185 12.24 -5.63 -20.71
CA ASP A 185 12.72 -4.79 -21.81
C ASP A 185 14.18 -5.14 -22.19
N ASN A 186 14.87 -5.97 -21.39
CA ASN A 186 16.28 -6.30 -21.57
C ASN A 186 16.57 -7.81 -21.44
N THR A 187 16.26 -8.53 -22.52
CA THR A 187 16.40 -9.99 -22.62
C THR A 187 17.83 -10.51 -22.38
N ASP A 188 18.86 -9.66 -22.48
CA ASP A 188 20.27 -10.06 -22.37
C ASP A 188 20.73 -10.17 -20.91
N ASN A 189 20.27 -9.30 -20.02
CA ASN A 189 20.59 -9.36 -18.58
C ASN A 189 19.74 -10.38 -17.82
N VAL A 190 18.56 -10.68 -18.36
CA VAL A 190 17.70 -11.73 -17.84
C VAL A 190 18.19 -13.13 -18.22
N LYS A 191 19.30 -13.34 -18.98
CA LYS A 191 19.82 -14.70 -19.20
C LYS A 191 21.35 -14.90 -19.16
N ALA A 192 21.77 -15.60 -18.11
CA ALA A 192 22.30 -16.96 -18.23
C ALA A 192 21.93 -17.81 -16.98
N GLY A 193 20.82 -18.55 -17.05
CA GLY A 193 20.45 -19.55 -16.02
C GLY A 193 19.16 -19.29 -15.22
N THR A 194 18.42 -18.22 -15.51
CA THR A 194 17.12 -17.90 -14.90
C THR A 194 15.97 -18.35 -15.81
N ASN A 195 14.91 -18.90 -15.21
CA ASN A 195 13.69 -19.37 -15.91
C ASN A 195 12.62 -18.27 -15.96
N PHE A 196 13.00 -17.06 -16.34
CA PHE A 196 12.03 -15.97 -16.41
C PHE A 196 11.04 -16.17 -17.55
N GLU A 197 9.75 -16.06 -17.22
CA GLU A 197 8.64 -16.06 -18.17
C GLU A 197 7.86 -14.75 -17.98
N PRO A 198 7.71 -13.93 -19.04
CA PRO A 198 6.87 -12.74 -18.98
C PRO A 198 5.40 -13.15 -18.81
N VAL A 199 4.64 -12.31 -18.11
CA VAL A 199 3.21 -12.53 -17.83
C VAL A 199 2.42 -11.40 -18.46
N CYS A 200 1.49 -11.70 -19.35
CA CYS A 200 0.56 -10.70 -19.84
C CYS A 200 -0.72 -10.70 -19.00
N ASN A 201 -1.06 -9.54 -18.44
CA ASN A 201 -2.40 -9.22 -17.93
C ASN A 201 -2.98 -10.24 -16.93
N GLN A 202 -2.24 -10.57 -15.86
CA GLN A 202 -2.83 -11.30 -14.73
C GLN A 202 -3.90 -10.41 -14.06
N LEU A 203 -5.15 -10.84 -14.11
CA LEU A 203 -6.24 -10.20 -13.38
C LEU A 203 -6.08 -10.44 -11.88
N VAL A 204 -6.27 -9.41 -11.07
CA VAL A 204 -6.29 -9.47 -9.61
C VAL A 204 -7.57 -8.81 -9.10
N LEU A 205 -8.33 -9.52 -8.27
CA LEU A 205 -9.51 -8.99 -7.59
C LEU A 205 -9.15 -8.48 -6.19
N PHE A 206 -9.55 -7.27 -5.82
CA PHE A 206 -9.23 -6.69 -4.50
C PHE A 206 -10.38 -5.87 -3.94
N ASP A 207 -10.49 -5.82 -2.61
CA ASP A 207 -11.57 -5.12 -1.92
C ASP A 207 -11.41 -3.60 -2.06
N GLN A 208 -12.50 -2.84 -2.07
CA GLN A 208 -12.50 -1.37 -2.04
C GLN A 208 -11.78 -0.80 -0.81
N SER A 209 -11.64 -1.59 0.25
CA SER A 209 -10.87 -1.20 1.44
C SER A 209 -9.35 -1.36 1.29
N GLN A 210 -8.84 -1.85 0.15
CA GLN A 210 -7.41 -2.01 -0.14
C GLN A 210 -6.98 -0.87 -1.07
N PRO A 211 -6.44 0.23 -0.53
CA PRO A 211 -6.27 1.46 -1.29
C PRO A 211 -5.06 1.41 -2.24
N SER A 212 -3.98 0.69 -1.89
CA SER A 212 -2.70 0.82 -2.58
C SER A 212 -2.30 -0.36 -3.48
N LEU A 213 -1.43 -0.09 -4.45
CA LEU A 213 -0.78 -1.11 -5.29
C LEU A 213 0.05 -2.08 -4.44
N TYR A 214 0.63 -1.62 -3.32
CA TYR A 214 1.33 -2.51 -2.39
C TYR A 214 0.40 -3.60 -1.83
N ASP A 215 -0.77 -3.20 -1.36
CA ASP A 215 -1.78 -4.11 -0.80
C ASP A 215 -2.24 -5.12 -1.84
N VAL A 216 -2.46 -4.66 -3.07
CA VAL A 216 -2.83 -5.53 -4.19
C VAL A 216 -1.70 -6.50 -4.54
N MET A 217 -0.43 -6.07 -4.54
CA MET A 217 0.69 -6.97 -4.77
C MET A 217 0.85 -8.02 -3.65
N MET A 218 0.44 -7.74 -2.40
CA MET A 218 0.36 -8.79 -1.37
C MET A 218 -0.69 -9.86 -1.70
N LEU A 219 -1.78 -9.49 -2.38
CA LEU A 219 -2.82 -10.41 -2.82
C LEU A 219 -2.40 -11.24 -4.03
N VAL A 220 -1.53 -10.72 -4.90
CA VAL A 220 -1.06 -11.41 -6.12
C VAL A 220 -0.51 -12.80 -5.81
N ASN A 221 0.30 -12.95 -4.76
CA ASN A 221 0.84 -14.25 -4.36
C ASN A 221 -0.21 -15.28 -3.92
N ASN A 222 -1.41 -14.81 -3.57
CA ASN A 222 -2.52 -15.62 -3.12
C ASN A 222 -3.58 -15.80 -4.22
N GLN A 223 -3.39 -15.19 -5.39
CA GLN A 223 -4.28 -15.35 -6.54
C GLN A 223 -3.53 -16.03 -7.68
N ILE A 224 -4.06 -17.16 -8.10
CA ILE A 224 -3.45 -18.03 -9.12
C ILE A 224 -4.16 -17.75 -10.45
N PRO A 225 -3.53 -17.95 -11.63
CA PRO A 225 -2.19 -18.51 -11.83
C PRO A 225 -1.10 -17.73 -11.10
N LEU A 226 -0.19 -18.45 -10.39
CA LEU A 226 1.01 -17.87 -9.75
C LEU A 226 2.03 -17.49 -10.83
N ASP A 227 1.53 -17.03 -11.97
CA ASP A 227 2.32 -16.55 -13.09
C ASP A 227 3.14 -15.36 -12.59
N ILE A 228 2.58 -14.58 -11.65
CA ILE A 228 3.32 -13.59 -10.88
C ILE A 228 3.60 -14.10 -9.46
N ARG A 229 4.88 -14.28 -9.15
CA ARG A 229 5.39 -14.46 -7.79
C ARG A 229 6.13 -13.21 -7.37
N VAL A 230 5.64 -12.52 -6.35
CA VAL A 230 6.25 -11.28 -5.86
C VAL A 230 6.81 -11.47 -4.44
N THR A 231 7.99 -10.97 -4.16
CA THR A 231 8.43 -10.71 -2.79
C THR A 231 8.52 -9.20 -2.62
N LEU A 232 7.87 -8.69 -1.59
CA LEU A 232 7.83 -7.26 -1.31
C LEU A 232 8.80 -6.90 -0.17
N ASP A 233 9.42 -5.72 -0.28
CA ASP A 233 10.16 -5.10 0.80
C ASP A 233 9.16 -4.33 1.66
N THR A 234 8.93 -4.78 2.89
CA THR A 234 8.01 -4.12 3.82
C THR A 234 8.53 -2.77 4.34
N SER A 235 9.82 -2.51 4.25
CA SER A 235 10.44 -1.26 4.74
C SER A 235 10.30 -0.15 3.71
N ASN A 236 10.48 -0.53 2.44
CA ASN A 236 10.44 0.40 1.31
C ASN A 236 9.13 0.33 0.51
N MET A 237 8.24 -0.60 0.87
CA MET A 237 6.99 -0.91 0.18
C MET A 237 7.19 -1.13 -1.33
N THR A 238 8.29 -1.79 -1.72
CA THR A 238 8.66 -2.01 -3.14
C THR A 238 8.68 -3.49 -3.50
N VAL A 239 8.77 -3.80 -4.80
CA VAL A 239 9.06 -5.15 -5.29
C VAL A 239 10.53 -5.48 -5.06
N MET A 240 10.86 -6.51 -4.27
CA MET A 240 12.21 -7.06 -4.16
C MET A 240 12.51 -8.07 -5.25
N THR A 241 11.59 -9.02 -5.41
CA THR A 241 11.67 -10.05 -6.43
C THR A 241 10.33 -10.14 -7.13
N LEU A 242 10.37 -10.36 -8.42
CA LEU A 242 9.18 -10.67 -9.19
C LEU A 242 9.55 -11.74 -10.23
N ASN A 243 8.79 -12.82 -10.23
CA ASN A 243 9.07 -14.05 -10.98
C ASN A 243 10.48 -14.58 -10.78
N ASP A 244 10.90 -14.62 -9.51
CA ASP A 244 12.21 -15.08 -9.06
C ASP A 244 13.39 -14.24 -9.57
N ILE A 245 13.13 -13.12 -10.28
CA ILE A 245 14.14 -12.12 -10.58
C ILE A 245 14.20 -11.12 -9.43
N THR A 246 15.31 -11.14 -8.73
CA THR A 246 15.65 -10.15 -7.72
C THR A 246 16.20 -8.88 -8.35
N ASN A 247 15.81 -7.73 -7.83
CA ASN A 247 16.47 -6.46 -8.16
C ASN A 247 17.97 -6.55 -7.87
N GLN A 248 18.82 -6.27 -8.87
CA GLN A 248 20.27 -6.40 -8.72
C GLN A 248 21.02 -5.57 -9.77
N GLY A 249 22.25 -5.15 -9.44
CA GLY A 249 23.19 -4.59 -10.41
C GLY A 249 22.71 -3.32 -11.12
N GLY A 250 21.92 -2.49 -10.45
CA GLY A 250 21.32 -1.30 -11.07
C GLY A 250 20.08 -1.59 -11.91
N TYR A 251 19.49 -2.79 -11.83
CA TYR A 251 18.22 -3.15 -12.46
C TYR A 251 17.16 -3.41 -11.40
N ALA A 252 15.94 -2.92 -11.64
CA ALA A 252 14.84 -3.13 -10.71
C ALA A 252 13.48 -3.19 -11.42
N TRP A 253 12.55 -3.92 -10.80
CA TRP A 253 11.16 -3.93 -11.18
C TRP A 253 10.54 -2.55 -11.01
N THR A 254 10.08 -1.98 -12.11
CA THR A 254 9.48 -0.63 -12.14
C THR A 254 8.03 -0.74 -12.61
N PRO A 255 7.06 -0.28 -11.82
CA PRO A 255 5.65 -0.25 -12.22
C PRO A 255 5.38 0.91 -13.17
N PHE A 256 4.48 0.69 -14.12
CA PHE A 256 3.95 1.68 -15.04
C PHE A 256 2.43 1.54 -15.11
N ASN A 257 1.72 2.67 -15.18
CA ASN A 257 0.32 2.65 -15.56
C ASN A 257 0.25 2.47 -17.08
N VAL A 258 -0.34 1.38 -17.56
CA VAL A 258 -0.37 1.05 -18.98
C VAL A 258 -1.19 2.06 -19.78
N LYS A 259 -2.25 2.63 -19.20
CA LYS A 259 -3.15 3.57 -19.88
C LYS A 259 -2.44 4.90 -20.17
N THR A 260 -1.74 5.44 -19.18
CA THR A 260 -1.03 6.72 -19.32
C THR A 260 0.40 6.53 -19.81
N ASN A 261 0.90 5.29 -19.82
CA ASN A 261 2.30 4.93 -20.00
C ASN A 261 3.24 5.68 -19.04
N MET A 262 2.72 6.22 -17.93
CA MET A 262 3.51 6.90 -16.92
C MET A 262 4.12 5.88 -15.98
N LYS A 263 5.39 6.06 -15.67
CA LYS A 263 6.05 5.37 -14.58
C LYS A 263 5.30 5.67 -13.28
N LEU A 264 5.15 4.68 -12.43
CA LEU A 264 4.53 4.82 -11.11
C LEU A 264 5.62 4.87 -10.04
N PRO A 265 5.32 5.43 -8.85
CA PRO A 265 6.23 5.39 -7.71
C PRO A 265 6.68 3.95 -7.42
N ARG A 266 7.97 3.77 -7.11
CA ARG A 266 8.49 2.45 -6.68
C ARG A 266 7.92 2.00 -5.35
N ASP A 267 7.72 2.96 -4.45
CA ASP A 267 6.93 2.77 -3.25
C ASP A 267 5.47 2.55 -3.68
N LEU A 268 5.07 1.28 -3.72
CA LEU A 268 3.77 0.88 -4.21
C LEU A 268 2.65 1.34 -3.28
N SER A 269 2.95 1.75 -2.05
CA SER A 269 1.94 2.26 -1.11
C SER A 269 1.42 3.65 -1.51
N MET A 270 2.22 4.41 -2.26
CA MET A 270 1.85 5.72 -2.80
C MET A 270 0.91 5.61 -4.02
N THR A 271 0.88 4.46 -4.69
CA THR A 271 0.03 4.27 -5.86
C THR A 271 -1.35 3.78 -5.43
N GLN A 272 -2.35 4.64 -5.51
CA GLN A 272 -3.75 4.25 -5.36
C GLN A 272 -4.26 3.57 -6.62
N LEU A 273 -5.01 2.47 -6.47
CA LEU A 273 -5.58 1.75 -7.61
C LEU A 273 -7.09 1.96 -7.73
N SER A 274 -7.56 2.06 -8.97
CA SER A 274 -8.98 2.11 -9.35
C SER A 274 -9.39 0.84 -10.12
N ASP A 275 -10.70 0.62 -10.25
CA ASP A 275 -11.22 -0.52 -11.02
C ASP A 275 -10.79 -0.46 -12.49
N GLY A 276 -10.35 -1.59 -13.02
CA GLY A 276 -9.85 -1.74 -14.38
C GLY A 276 -8.51 -1.05 -14.64
N ASP A 277 -7.75 -0.70 -13.60
CA ASP A 277 -6.38 -0.27 -13.79
C ASP A 277 -5.51 -1.39 -14.38
N GLN A 278 -4.46 -0.97 -15.08
CA GLN A 278 -3.53 -1.86 -15.75
C GLN A 278 -2.12 -1.41 -15.39
N ILE A 279 -1.41 -2.28 -14.69
CA ILE A 279 -0.08 -2.02 -14.15
C ILE A 279 0.90 -2.94 -14.85
N ARG A 280 1.90 -2.38 -15.52
CA ARG A 280 2.99 -3.13 -16.13
C ARG A 280 4.24 -2.97 -15.28
N PHE A 281 4.77 -4.07 -14.77
CA PHE A 281 6.10 -4.13 -14.20
C PHE A 281 7.10 -4.44 -15.30
N VAL A 282 8.12 -3.59 -15.41
CA VAL A 282 9.23 -3.79 -16.33
C VAL A 282 10.50 -3.98 -15.53
N PHE A 283 11.26 -5.03 -15.82
CA PHE A 283 12.63 -5.16 -15.32
C PHE A 283 13.56 -4.36 -16.23
N ALA A 284 13.88 -3.15 -15.80
CA ALA A 284 14.71 -2.24 -16.57
C ALA A 284 15.91 -1.80 -15.74
N GLU A 285 16.93 -1.31 -16.44
CA GLU A 285 17.97 -0.55 -15.80
C GLU A 285 17.29 0.60 -15.06
N VAL A 286 17.66 0.75 -13.81
CA VAL A 286 17.42 1.94 -13.04
C VAL A 286 18.32 3.00 -13.67
N ASN A 287 17.94 3.47 -14.86
CA ASN A 287 18.55 4.64 -15.42
C ASN A 287 18.19 5.74 -14.45
N ASP A 288 19.18 6.10 -13.65
CA ASP A 288 19.26 7.27 -12.80
C ASP A 288 19.72 8.49 -13.61
N GLU A 289 19.64 8.50 -14.97
CA GLU A 289 19.39 9.74 -15.77
C GLU A 289 18.40 9.60 -16.96
N ALA A 290 17.43 10.50 -17.12
CA ALA A 290 16.61 10.72 -18.33
C ALA A 290 15.85 12.06 -18.19
N GLU A 291 16.57 13.17 -17.98
CA GLU A 291 16.06 14.54 -18.09
C GLU A 291 15.28 14.73 -19.40
N VAL A 292 14.02 15.12 -19.28
CA VAL A 292 13.20 15.65 -20.37
C VAL A 292 13.62 17.11 -20.51
N ASN A 293 14.10 17.49 -21.69
CA ASN A 293 14.17 18.90 -22.09
C ASN A 293 12.73 19.37 -22.35
N ASP A 294 12.08 19.95 -21.34
CA ASP A 294 10.79 20.64 -21.46
C ASP A 294 11.05 22.14 -21.70
N ASP A 295 11.00 22.53 -22.96
CA ASP A 295 10.88 23.92 -23.42
C ASP A 295 9.41 24.28 -23.73
N ASP A 296 8.42 23.58 -23.16
CA ASP A 296 6.99 23.83 -23.43
C ASP A 296 6.20 24.15 -22.16
N GLU A 297 5.69 25.39 -22.11
CA GLU A 297 4.92 26.01 -21.03
C GLU A 297 3.68 25.18 -20.63
N GLY A 298 3.58 24.80 -19.36
CA GLY A 298 2.38 24.15 -18.78
C GLY A 298 2.29 24.27 -17.25
N ASP A 299 1.48 25.24 -16.79
CA ASP A 299 0.85 25.42 -15.47
C ASP A 299 1.54 24.82 -14.21
N GLU A 300 2.29 25.67 -13.49
CA GLU A 300 2.89 25.42 -12.17
C GLU A 300 1.83 25.26 -11.04
N PHE A 301 2.05 24.26 -10.18
CA PHE A 301 1.35 24.04 -8.90
C PHE A 301 2.22 24.62 -7.77
N GLU A 302 1.83 25.73 -7.13
CA GLU A 302 2.52 26.29 -5.95
C GLU A 302 1.92 25.75 -4.64
N CYS A 303 2.76 25.16 -3.77
CA CYS A 303 2.40 24.85 -2.38
C CYS A 303 2.57 26.10 -1.50
N GLU A 304 1.48 26.75 -1.09
CA GLU A 304 1.57 27.92 -0.20
C GLU A 304 2.12 27.55 1.20
N ALA A 305 3.34 28.00 1.51
CA ALA A 305 3.96 27.83 2.83
C ALA A 305 3.21 28.61 3.93
N LEU A 306 3.07 28.01 5.13
CA LEU A 306 2.45 28.67 6.28
C LEU A 306 3.34 29.85 6.75
N PRO A 307 2.77 31.04 7.04
CA PRO A 307 3.55 32.19 7.50
C PRO A 307 4.26 31.86 8.83
N GLY A 308 5.60 31.97 8.84
CA GLY A 308 6.54 31.46 9.88
C GLY A 308 6.45 32.07 11.29
N GLY A 309 5.28 31.95 11.93
CA GLY A 309 5.08 32.15 13.37
C GLY A 309 5.36 30.88 14.18
N GLU A 310 5.57 31.02 15.49
CA GLU A 310 5.59 29.87 16.41
C GLU A 310 4.35 29.01 16.19
N VAL A 311 4.56 27.69 16.10
CA VAL A 311 3.46 26.74 15.93
C VAL A 311 2.55 26.86 17.15
N PRO A 312 1.25 27.16 16.97
CA PRO A 312 0.34 27.23 18.09
C PRO A 312 0.38 25.89 18.85
N LYS A 313 0.64 25.95 20.15
CA LYS A 313 0.54 24.78 21.03
C LYS A 313 -0.92 24.63 21.47
N ILE A 314 -1.40 23.40 21.45
CA ILE A 314 -2.69 22.99 21.96
C ILE A 314 -2.49 22.24 23.27
N THR A 315 -3.41 22.43 24.20
CA THR A 315 -3.43 21.76 25.50
C THR A 315 -4.39 20.59 25.45
N ASN A 316 -3.92 19.41 25.81
CA ASN A 316 -4.71 18.19 25.81
C ASN A 316 -4.64 17.46 27.16
N PHE A 317 -5.56 16.52 27.34
CA PHE A 317 -5.68 15.72 28.54
C PHE A 317 -5.60 14.23 28.22
N ILE A 318 -4.84 13.49 29.01
CA ILE A 318 -4.76 12.03 28.91
C ILE A 318 -4.95 11.42 30.29
N SER A 319 -5.70 10.33 30.36
CA SER A 319 -5.84 9.54 31.58
C SER A 319 -5.72 8.06 31.24
N ALA A 320 -5.30 7.27 32.22
CA ALA A 320 -5.24 5.83 32.09
C ALA A 320 -5.88 5.17 33.31
N ASP A 321 -6.96 4.43 33.11
CA ASP A 321 -7.67 3.75 34.18
C ASP A 321 -7.48 2.24 34.11
N ASN A 322 -6.90 1.66 35.17
CA ASN A 322 -6.96 0.23 35.42
C ASN A 322 -7.83 -0.04 36.65
N SER A 323 -9.14 0.03 36.41
CA SER A 323 -10.17 -0.25 37.41
C SER A 323 -10.12 -1.68 37.97
N PHE A 324 -9.51 -2.64 37.24
CA PHE A 324 -9.37 -4.03 37.71
C PHE A 324 -8.38 -4.18 38.86
N ASN A 325 -7.29 -3.42 38.87
CA ASN A 325 -6.25 -3.50 39.91
C ASN A 325 -6.25 -2.29 40.86
N GLY A 326 -7.26 -1.41 40.77
CA GLY A 326 -7.34 -0.19 41.58
C GLY A 326 -6.20 0.79 41.33
N THR A 327 -5.52 0.68 40.20
CA THR A 327 -4.44 1.58 39.79
C THR A 327 -5.02 2.53 38.75
N THR A 328 -5.34 3.74 39.19
CA THR A 328 -5.91 4.77 38.32
C THR A 328 -4.89 5.89 38.19
N ILE A 329 -4.53 6.22 36.95
CA ILE A 329 -3.71 7.37 36.63
C ILE A 329 -4.66 8.49 36.24
N CYS A 330 -4.78 9.43 37.17
CA CYS A 330 -5.64 10.58 37.05
C CYS A 330 -5.22 11.48 35.87
N MET A 331 -6.19 12.25 35.37
CA MET A 331 -6.06 13.15 34.23
C MET A 331 -4.77 13.99 34.29
N MET A 332 -3.94 13.82 33.27
CA MET A 332 -2.70 14.55 33.07
C MET A 332 -2.89 15.54 31.94
N GLN A 333 -2.47 16.77 32.18
CA GLN A 333 -2.40 17.80 31.15
C GLN A 333 -1.07 17.67 30.42
N TYR A 334 -1.09 17.78 29.10
CA TYR A 334 0.11 17.86 28.29
C TYR A 334 -0.12 18.84 27.14
N GLU A 335 0.97 19.47 26.70
CA GLU A 335 0.94 20.34 25.52
C GLU A 335 1.55 19.61 24.32
N VAL A 336 1.05 19.90 23.11
CA VAL A 336 1.62 19.49 21.82
C VAL A 336 1.38 20.57 20.77
N PRO A 337 2.14 20.63 19.66
CA PRO A 337 1.83 21.52 18.56
C PRO A 337 0.50 21.16 17.87
N GLN A 338 -0.16 22.17 17.31
CA GLN A 338 -1.38 21.99 16.53
C GLN A 338 -1.15 21.06 15.33
N GLY A 339 -2.08 20.12 15.09
CA GLY A 339 -1.99 19.12 14.03
C GLY A 339 -1.34 17.80 14.46
N ALA A 340 -0.88 17.70 15.71
CA ALA A 340 -0.35 16.46 16.25
C ALA A 340 -1.40 15.35 16.34
N ASN A 341 -0.99 14.09 16.17
CA ASN A 341 -1.84 12.93 16.42
C ASN A 341 -1.73 12.43 17.87
N LEU A 342 -2.63 11.52 18.27
CA LEU A 342 -2.67 10.99 19.63
C LEU A 342 -1.40 10.22 20.01
N TRP A 343 -0.72 9.56 19.06
CA TRP A 343 0.60 8.94 19.28
C TRP A 343 1.64 9.96 19.75
N GLN A 344 1.76 11.07 19.01
CA GLN A 344 2.62 12.20 19.38
C GLN A 344 2.20 12.82 20.72
N GLY A 345 0.89 12.87 21.01
CA GLY A 345 0.36 13.23 22.31
C GLY A 345 0.84 12.34 23.45
N MET A 346 0.84 11.01 23.25
CA MET A 346 1.35 10.05 24.24
C MET A 346 2.85 10.20 24.50
N MET A 347 3.65 10.45 23.46
CA MET A 347 5.09 10.77 23.60
C MET A 347 5.29 12.01 24.48
N ALA A 348 4.57 13.09 24.18
CA ALA A 348 4.65 14.34 24.91
C ALA A 348 4.21 14.19 26.37
N ALA A 349 3.10 13.46 26.60
CA ALA A 349 2.62 13.15 27.94
C ALA A 349 3.65 12.37 28.76
N SER A 350 4.33 11.38 28.16
CA SER A 350 5.31 10.56 28.88
C SER A 350 6.52 11.38 29.36
N GLN A 351 6.98 12.34 28.56
CA GLN A 351 8.05 13.24 29.00
C GLN A 351 7.59 14.25 30.04
N GLN A 352 6.47 14.95 29.81
CA GLN A 352 6.02 16.02 30.71
C GLN A 352 5.60 15.50 32.08
N GLN A 353 5.20 14.22 32.15
CA GLN A 353 4.70 13.58 33.36
C GLN A 353 5.72 12.62 34.01
N GLY A 354 6.75 12.21 33.27
CA GLY A 354 7.79 11.29 33.74
C GLY A 354 7.22 9.92 34.15
N ASP A 355 7.62 9.41 35.32
CA ASP A 355 7.14 8.13 35.85
C ASP A 355 5.61 8.06 36.08
N ASN A 356 4.91 9.20 36.01
CA ASN A 356 3.44 9.21 36.10
C ASN A 356 2.77 8.72 34.82
N PHE A 357 3.46 8.75 33.67
CA PHE A 357 2.96 8.20 32.41
C PHE A 357 4.09 7.58 31.58
N THR A 358 4.03 6.27 31.44
CA THR A 358 4.92 5.45 30.62
C THR A 358 4.05 4.52 29.80
N TYR A 359 4.49 4.17 28.61
CA TYR A 359 3.75 3.24 27.76
C TYR A 359 4.71 2.40 26.91
N MET A 360 4.19 1.30 26.38
CA MET A 360 4.80 0.53 25.30
C MET A 360 3.77 0.29 24.22
N ALA A 361 4.24 0.24 22.98
CA ALA A 361 3.42 -0.08 21.83
C ALA A 361 4.07 -1.16 20.98
N THR A 362 3.25 -1.88 20.23
CA THR A 362 3.66 -2.77 19.14
C THR A 362 3.10 -2.23 17.85
N VAL A 363 3.94 -2.12 16.83
CA VAL A 363 3.51 -1.68 15.50
C VAL A 363 2.89 -2.85 14.75
N HIS A 364 1.71 -2.63 14.18
CA HIS A 364 1.11 -3.53 13.21
C HIS A 364 1.16 -2.88 11.83
N PRO A 365 1.59 -3.60 10.79
CA PRO A 365 1.82 -3.03 9.47
C PRO A 365 0.59 -2.31 8.87
N ILE A 366 -0.61 -2.83 9.14
CA ILE A 366 -1.86 -2.34 8.55
C ILE A 366 -2.60 -1.33 9.46
N TYR A 367 -2.43 -1.45 10.78
CA TYR A 367 -3.31 -0.76 11.74
C TYR A 367 -2.56 0.25 12.62
N GLY A 368 -1.24 0.41 12.43
CA GLY A 368 -0.41 1.34 13.19
C GLY A 368 0.02 0.82 14.56
N HIS A 369 0.32 1.74 15.47
CA HIS A 369 0.74 1.51 16.84
C HIS A 369 -0.43 1.01 17.70
N PHE A 370 -0.30 -0.22 18.18
CA PHE A 370 -1.14 -0.76 19.24
C PHE A 370 -0.50 -0.51 20.60
N ILE A 371 -1.20 0.20 21.48
CA ILE A 371 -0.74 0.42 22.85
C ILE A 371 -0.90 -0.87 23.65
N THR A 372 0.24 -1.51 23.97
CA THR A 372 0.25 -2.79 24.67
C THR A 372 0.37 -2.64 26.18
N THR A 373 1.06 -1.59 26.63
CA THR A 373 1.37 -1.38 28.04
C THR A 373 1.21 0.08 28.39
N ILE A 374 0.60 0.39 29.53
CA ILE A 374 0.63 1.73 30.15
C ILE A 374 1.00 1.53 31.62
N ASN A 375 2.01 2.26 32.10
CA ASN A 375 2.51 2.19 33.49
C ASN A 375 2.79 0.78 33.99
N GLY A 376 3.45 -0.01 33.14
CA GLY A 376 3.83 -1.40 33.45
C GLY A 376 2.68 -2.40 33.43
N VAL A 377 1.45 -1.98 33.13
CA VAL A 377 0.30 -2.87 32.97
C VAL A 377 0.15 -3.23 31.49
N THR A 378 0.56 -4.45 31.17
CA THR A 378 0.53 -5.01 29.81
C THR A 378 -0.78 -5.76 29.56
N GLY A 379 -1.36 -5.59 28.38
CA GLY A 379 -2.48 -6.40 27.88
C GLY A 379 -2.19 -7.89 27.93
N ALA A 380 -3.16 -8.68 28.37
CA ALA A 380 -3.09 -10.13 28.47
C ALA A 380 -4.24 -10.77 27.69
N ALA A 381 -4.33 -12.11 27.64
CA ALA A 381 -5.42 -12.78 26.93
C ALA A 381 -6.80 -12.33 27.46
N GLY A 382 -7.58 -11.67 26.59
CA GLY A 382 -8.88 -11.08 26.92
C GLY A 382 -8.81 -9.68 27.54
N TYR A 383 -7.62 -9.11 27.77
CA TYR A 383 -7.44 -7.75 28.32
C TYR A 383 -6.65 -6.84 27.38
N PHE A 384 -7.09 -5.60 27.23
CA PHE A 384 -6.49 -4.63 26.31
C PHE A 384 -6.70 -3.19 26.77
N TRP A 385 -5.95 -2.26 26.19
CA TRP A 385 -6.14 -0.83 26.38
C TRP A 385 -7.06 -0.28 25.29
N ALA A 386 -8.27 0.10 25.69
CA ALA A 386 -9.24 0.76 24.82
C ALA A 386 -9.12 2.27 24.94
N ILE A 387 -9.37 3.00 23.86
CA ILE A 387 -9.23 4.46 23.78
C ILE A 387 -10.61 5.08 23.68
N PHE A 388 -10.91 5.97 24.62
CA PHE A 388 -12.14 6.75 24.65
C PHE A 388 -11.81 8.25 24.60
N ASP A 389 -12.74 9.06 24.13
CA ASP A 389 -12.67 10.52 24.26
C ASP A 389 -13.07 10.99 25.68
N GLY A 390 -13.08 12.31 25.88
CA GLY A 390 -13.42 12.96 27.15
C GLY A 390 -14.87 12.76 27.58
N GLU A 391 -15.75 12.39 26.66
CA GLU A 391 -17.15 12.05 26.92
C GLU A 391 -17.34 10.57 27.27
N GLY A 392 -16.28 9.76 27.16
CA GLY A 392 -16.30 8.32 27.42
C GLY A 392 -16.83 7.51 26.25
N ILE A 393 -16.77 8.05 25.02
CA ILE A 393 -17.14 7.37 23.77
C ILE A 393 -15.89 6.72 23.18
N ALA A 394 -16.00 5.46 22.76
CA ALA A 394 -14.88 4.75 22.16
C ALA A 394 -14.49 5.42 20.84
N THR A 395 -13.20 5.68 20.67
CA THR A 395 -12.67 6.27 19.43
C THR A 395 -12.78 5.27 18.26
N PRO A 396 -13.11 5.73 17.04
CA PRO A 396 -13.30 4.85 15.89
C PRO A 396 -11.97 4.42 15.22
N VAL A 397 -10.86 5.05 15.58
CA VAL A 397 -9.53 4.86 14.97
C VAL A 397 -8.43 4.74 16.04
N GLY A 398 -7.29 4.18 15.66
CA GLY A 398 -6.11 4.05 16.54
C GLY A 398 -5.35 5.37 16.76
N VAL A 399 -4.30 5.32 17.59
CA VAL A 399 -3.55 6.51 18.05
C VAL A 399 -2.83 7.29 16.93
N ASP A 400 -2.48 6.64 15.82
CA ASP A 400 -1.77 7.27 14.70
C ASP A 400 -2.67 8.16 13.83
N TRP A 401 -3.96 7.81 13.77
CA TRP A 401 -4.92 8.42 12.85
C TRP A 401 -5.82 9.46 13.53
N LEU A 402 -5.67 9.61 14.83
CA LEU A 402 -6.50 10.49 15.64
C LEU A 402 -5.80 11.84 15.84
N VAL A 403 -6.20 12.84 15.06
CA VAL A 403 -5.67 14.22 15.14
C VAL A 403 -6.25 14.94 16.36
N LEU A 404 -5.40 15.63 17.11
CA LEU A 404 -5.75 16.33 18.35
C LEU A 404 -6.22 17.78 18.08
N GLU A 405 -7.30 18.19 18.74
CA GLU A 405 -7.76 19.58 18.85
C GLU A 405 -7.42 20.19 20.22
N ASP A 406 -7.55 21.52 20.37
CA ASP A 406 -7.29 22.19 21.65
C ASP A 406 -8.38 21.87 22.68
N GLY A 407 -7.95 21.33 23.82
CA GLY A 407 -8.83 20.92 24.92
C GLY A 407 -9.33 19.48 24.83
N ASP A 408 -8.90 18.69 23.85
CA ASP A 408 -9.31 17.28 23.77
C ASP A 408 -8.82 16.48 24.98
N SER A 409 -9.59 15.45 25.32
CA SER A 409 -9.31 14.55 26.42
C SER A 409 -9.44 13.12 25.95
N TYR A 410 -8.46 12.29 26.26
CA TYR A 410 -8.48 10.86 25.93
C TYR A 410 -8.28 9.99 27.16
N ILE A 411 -9.01 8.90 27.19
CA ILE A 411 -9.06 7.95 28.31
C ILE A 411 -8.65 6.59 27.79
N PHE A 412 -7.49 6.13 28.24
CA PHE A 412 -7.05 4.75 28.04
C PHE A 412 -7.62 3.89 29.16
N ASN A 413 -8.58 3.03 28.84
CA ASN A 413 -9.20 2.15 29.83
C ASN A 413 -8.70 0.73 29.64
N TYR A 414 -8.18 0.13 30.71
CA TYR A 414 -7.79 -1.28 30.71
C TYR A 414 -9.07 -2.12 30.82
N MET A 415 -9.46 -2.75 29.72
CA MET A 415 -10.73 -3.45 29.59
C MET A 415 -10.54 -4.96 29.49
N TYR A 416 -11.54 -5.71 29.95
CA TYR A 416 -11.67 -7.14 29.68
C TYR A 416 -12.71 -7.33 28.58
N ALA A 417 -12.29 -7.82 27.42
CA ALA A 417 -13.20 -8.41 26.45
C ALA A 417 -13.31 -9.90 26.80
N PRO A 418 -14.47 -10.39 27.28
CA PRO A 418 -14.67 -11.82 27.40
C PRO A 418 -14.45 -12.45 26.01
N PRO A 419 -13.91 -13.68 25.95
CA PRO A 419 -13.80 -14.40 24.69
C PRO A 419 -15.16 -14.40 24.01
N TYR A 420 -15.17 -13.91 22.76
CA TYR A 420 -16.38 -13.70 21.98
C TYR A 420 -17.27 -14.94 22.04
N ASN A 421 -18.43 -14.82 22.71
CA ASN A 421 -19.43 -15.87 22.74
C ASN A 421 -20.53 -15.50 21.75
N ALA A 422 -20.48 -16.08 20.57
CA ALA A 422 -21.40 -15.84 19.45
C ALA A 422 -22.90 -16.02 19.78
N SER A 423 -23.24 -16.54 20.96
CA SER A 423 -24.62 -16.74 21.41
C SER A 423 -25.25 -15.56 22.17
N ASN A 424 -24.53 -14.45 22.39
CA ASN A 424 -25.10 -13.23 22.98
C ASN A 424 -24.51 -11.96 22.32
N PRO A 425 -25.19 -11.34 21.33
CA PRO A 425 -24.66 -10.24 20.53
C PRO A 425 -24.77 -8.86 21.20
N ASP A 426 -25.21 -8.79 22.47
CA ASP A 426 -25.30 -7.53 23.21
C ASP A 426 -23.90 -7.06 23.65
N HIS A 427 -23.11 -6.59 22.67
CA HIS A 427 -21.97 -5.73 22.92
C HIS A 427 -22.51 -4.37 23.36
N VAL A 428 -22.78 -4.25 24.66
CA VAL A 428 -23.04 -2.96 25.28
C VAL A 428 -21.77 -2.12 25.12
N ILE A 429 -21.84 -1.05 24.33
CA ILE A 429 -20.85 0.02 24.34
C ILE A 429 -20.82 0.51 25.79
N ALA A 430 -19.78 0.11 26.52
CA ALA A 430 -19.61 0.49 27.90
C ALA A 430 -19.18 1.96 27.89
N ASN A 431 -20.13 2.88 28.09
CA ASN A 431 -19.79 4.26 28.37
C ASN A 431 -18.96 4.28 29.65
N TYR A 432 -17.75 4.83 29.55
CA TYR A 432 -16.89 4.96 30.71
C TYR A 432 -17.48 6.00 31.69
N THR A 433 -17.85 5.57 32.90
CA THR A 433 -18.24 6.47 34.00
C THR A 433 -17.22 6.44 35.14
N GLY A 434 -15.97 6.08 34.83
CA GLY A 434 -14.94 5.84 35.84
C GLY A 434 -14.48 7.12 36.56
N PRO A 435 -13.72 6.95 37.65
CA PRO A 435 -13.41 8.01 38.62
C PRO A 435 -12.54 9.16 38.08
N CYS A 436 -11.95 9.02 36.89
CA CYS A 436 -11.04 10.02 36.32
C CYS A 436 -11.70 11.33 35.87
N LEU A 437 -13.01 11.31 35.59
CA LEU A 437 -13.75 12.47 35.04
C LEU A 437 -13.70 13.73 35.93
N ASN A 438 -13.40 13.57 37.22
CA ASN A 438 -13.27 14.68 38.18
C ASN A 438 -11.97 14.62 38.99
N ALA A 439 -10.98 13.87 38.52
CA ALA A 439 -9.70 13.80 39.20
C ALA A 439 -8.99 15.16 39.08
N PRO A 440 -8.23 15.58 40.11
CA PRO A 440 -7.41 16.79 40.00
C PRO A 440 -6.46 16.62 38.82
N VAL A 441 -6.46 17.62 37.92
CA VAL A 441 -5.56 17.68 36.78
C VAL A 441 -4.14 17.74 37.30
N ILE A 442 -3.34 16.76 36.94
CA ILE A 442 -1.89 16.83 37.13
C ILE A 442 -1.38 17.71 35.99
N SER A 443 -1.09 18.97 36.32
CA SER A 443 -0.48 19.89 35.36
C SER A 443 0.84 19.32 34.83
N ALA A 444 1.18 19.65 33.59
CA ALA A 444 2.51 19.40 33.07
C ALA A 444 3.54 19.98 34.04
N ASN A 445 4.30 19.09 34.70
CA ASN A 445 5.23 19.50 35.75
C ASN A 445 6.62 19.78 35.19
N MET A 446 6.83 19.45 33.92
CA MET A 446 8.05 19.73 33.18
C MET A 446 7.68 20.47 31.89
N PRO A 447 8.46 21.49 31.49
CA PRO A 447 8.31 22.05 30.16
C PRO A 447 8.48 20.92 29.15
N LEU A 448 7.74 21.00 28.05
CA LEU A 448 8.02 20.19 26.87
C LEU A 448 9.50 20.28 26.55
N THR A 449 10.21 19.16 26.74
CA THR A 449 11.59 19.01 26.30
C THR A 449 11.66 18.60 24.85
N TYR A 450 10.53 18.31 24.19
CA TYR A 450 10.49 18.15 22.75
C TYR A 450 10.50 19.52 22.04
N LEU A 451 11.28 19.61 20.97
CA LEU A 451 11.15 20.63 19.94
C LEU A 451 10.25 20.07 18.83
N SER A 452 9.58 20.96 18.12
CA SER A 452 8.80 20.63 16.93
C SER A 452 9.47 21.19 15.69
N THR A 453 9.44 20.43 14.61
CA THR A 453 9.82 20.93 13.28
C THR A 453 8.82 20.47 12.25
N PHE A 454 8.56 21.32 11.27
CA PHE A 454 7.87 20.89 10.06
C PHE A 454 8.91 20.56 9.01
N ILE A 455 8.80 19.37 8.46
CA ILE A 455 9.59 18.95 7.32
C ILE A 455 8.68 19.03 6.11
N THR A 456 9.04 19.91 5.19
CA THR A 456 8.44 19.95 3.86
C THR A 456 9.44 19.38 2.89
N VAL A 457 8.95 18.53 2.01
CA VAL A 457 9.73 18.11 0.85
C VAL A 457 9.05 18.76 -0.33
N ALA A 458 9.69 19.77 -0.87
CA ALA A 458 9.26 20.42 -2.09
C ALA A 458 10.36 20.22 -3.13
N ASP A 459 9.93 20.21 -4.38
CA ASP A 459 10.83 20.26 -5.52
C ASP A 459 10.42 21.47 -6.32
N ASP A 460 11.18 22.55 -6.16
CA ASP A 460 11.01 23.78 -6.91
C ASP A 460 11.62 23.65 -8.32
N ASN A 461 12.27 22.51 -8.65
CA ASN A 461 13.13 22.38 -9.82
C ASN A 461 12.95 20.99 -10.47
N THR A 462 11.73 20.74 -10.93
CA THR A 462 11.27 19.52 -11.62
C THR A 462 12.13 19.13 -12.83
N GLU A 463 12.95 20.05 -13.36
CA GLU A 463 13.90 19.81 -14.46
C GLU A 463 15.15 19.03 -14.02
N ASN A 464 15.62 19.20 -12.77
CA ASN A 464 16.90 18.66 -12.29
C ASN A 464 16.73 17.37 -11.46
N VAL A 465 15.51 17.04 -11.06
CA VAL A 465 15.18 15.67 -10.66
C VAL A 465 14.92 14.84 -11.91
N LYS A 466 15.95 14.78 -12.77
CA LYS A 466 16.36 13.58 -13.48
C LYS A 466 15.13 12.80 -13.96
N ALA A 467 14.59 13.25 -15.10
CA ALA A 467 13.19 12.99 -15.40
C ALA A 467 12.84 11.49 -15.40
N GLY A 468 11.66 11.22 -14.84
CA GLY A 468 11.22 9.88 -14.46
C GLY A 468 11.36 9.53 -12.97
N THR A 469 11.55 10.52 -12.09
CA THR A 469 11.23 10.38 -10.65
C THR A 469 9.89 11.07 -10.39
N ASN A 470 8.85 10.31 -10.05
CA ASN A 470 7.57 10.90 -9.64
C ASN A 470 7.76 11.45 -8.23
N PHE A 471 8.07 12.73 -8.12
CA PHE A 471 8.10 13.43 -6.87
C PHE A 471 6.69 13.95 -6.55
N GLU A 472 6.04 13.35 -5.55
CA GLU A 472 4.82 13.92 -4.96
C GLU A 472 5.25 14.85 -3.81
N PRO A 473 5.07 16.17 -3.93
CA PRO A 473 5.44 17.08 -2.86
C PRO A 473 4.64 16.75 -1.60
N VAL A 474 5.35 16.56 -0.49
CA VAL A 474 4.73 16.31 0.81
C VAL A 474 4.65 17.64 1.54
N CYS A 475 3.45 18.19 1.61
CA CYS A 475 3.18 19.43 2.30
C CYS A 475 3.18 19.22 3.82
N ASN A 476 4.26 19.65 4.49
CA ASN A 476 4.37 19.84 5.94
C ASN A 476 4.07 18.60 6.82
N GLN A 477 5.03 17.70 7.02
CA GLN A 477 4.96 16.71 8.10
C GLN A 477 5.44 17.30 9.42
N LEU A 478 4.61 17.23 10.46
CA LEU A 478 4.99 17.63 11.82
C LEU A 478 5.78 16.51 12.51
N VAL A 479 6.96 16.85 13.05
CA VAL A 479 7.82 15.92 13.77
C VAL A 479 8.14 16.46 15.16
N LEU A 480 7.88 15.66 16.20
CA LEU A 480 8.30 15.95 17.58
C LEU A 480 9.56 15.15 17.92
N PHE A 481 10.57 15.83 18.48
CA PHE A 481 11.87 15.23 18.81
C PHE A 481 12.49 15.87 20.07
N ASP A 482 13.14 15.06 20.89
CA ASP A 482 13.60 15.48 22.22
C ASP A 482 14.73 16.51 22.08
N GLN A 483 14.88 17.44 23.03
CA GLN A 483 16.01 18.37 23.13
C GLN A 483 17.36 17.64 23.25
N SER A 484 17.35 16.37 23.65
CA SER A 484 18.52 15.50 23.64
C SER A 484 18.94 15.02 22.23
N GLN A 485 18.12 15.30 21.21
CA GLN A 485 18.43 15.13 19.79
C GLN A 485 18.89 16.49 19.25
N PRO A 486 20.20 16.80 19.31
CA PRO A 486 20.68 18.15 19.07
C PRO A 486 20.62 18.53 17.58
N SER A 487 20.54 17.56 16.67
CA SER A 487 20.80 17.81 15.25
C SER A 487 19.69 17.39 14.31
N LEU A 488 19.62 18.03 13.15
CA LEU A 488 18.71 17.66 12.07
C LEU A 488 18.89 16.19 11.65
N TYR A 489 20.10 15.64 11.77
CA TYR A 489 20.38 14.21 11.53
C TYR A 489 19.51 13.31 12.43
N ASP A 490 19.52 13.59 13.73
CA ASP A 490 18.81 12.79 14.72
C ASP A 490 17.29 12.86 14.50
N VAL A 491 16.80 14.03 14.10
CA VAL A 491 15.39 14.24 13.76
C VAL A 491 15.01 13.47 12.52
N MET A 492 15.81 13.52 11.45
CA MET A 492 15.57 12.72 10.24
C MET A 492 15.50 11.22 10.55
N MET A 493 16.34 10.72 11.45
CA MET A 493 16.27 9.30 11.87
C MET A 493 14.95 8.94 12.56
N LEU A 494 14.28 9.89 13.22
CA LEU A 494 12.98 9.67 13.88
C LEU A 494 11.80 9.74 12.92
N VAL A 495 11.91 10.46 11.79
CA VAL A 495 10.84 10.61 10.79
C VAL A 495 10.34 9.24 10.32
N ASN A 496 11.26 8.30 10.10
CA ASN A 496 10.95 6.94 9.65
C ASN A 496 10.20 6.07 10.68
N MET A 497 10.04 6.54 11.91
CA MET A 497 9.38 5.80 12.99
C MET A 497 7.93 6.24 13.23
N GLN A 498 7.43 7.26 12.51
CA GLN A 498 6.07 7.79 12.68
C GLN A 498 5.10 7.20 11.65
N ILE A 499 3.85 6.95 12.03
CA ILE A 499 2.79 6.47 11.12
C ILE A 499 1.63 7.47 11.17
N PRO A 500 0.99 7.80 10.02
CA PRO A 500 1.37 7.38 8.66
C PRO A 500 2.72 7.99 8.20
N LEU A 501 3.47 7.22 7.37
CA LEU A 501 4.80 7.60 6.87
C LEU A 501 4.67 8.43 5.59
N ASP A 502 4.41 9.73 5.74
CA ASP A 502 4.33 10.63 4.58
C ASP A 502 5.73 11.01 4.06
N ILE A 503 6.76 11.07 4.93
CA ILE A 503 8.16 11.29 4.57
C ILE A 503 9.02 10.08 4.96
N ARG A 504 9.87 9.63 4.03
CA ARG A 504 10.90 8.60 4.27
C ARG A 504 12.27 9.17 3.99
N VAL A 505 13.21 8.96 4.90
CA VAL A 505 14.57 9.49 4.75
C VAL A 505 15.60 8.39 4.97
N THR A 506 16.65 8.37 4.15
CA THR A 506 17.87 7.64 4.45
C THR A 506 18.99 8.64 4.62
N VAL A 507 19.69 8.55 5.74
CA VAL A 507 20.78 9.45 6.07
C VAL A 507 22.09 8.67 6.01
N ASP A 508 23.11 9.22 5.37
CA ASP A 508 24.45 8.64 5.36
C ASP A 508 25.02 8.77 6.77
N THR A 509 25.29 7.65 7.43
CA THR A 509 25.81 7.67 8.79
C THR A 509 27.30 8.06 8.85
N SER A 510 28.01 8.07 7.71
CA SER A 510 29.44 8.36 7.63
C SER A 510 29.76 9.85 7.49
N ASN A 511 28.89 10.61 6.82
CA ASN A 511 29.01 12.07 6.66
C ASN A 511 27.77 12.83 7.16
N MET A 512 26.80 12.13 7.75
CA MET A 512 25.57 12.66 8.35
C MET A 512 24.73 13.53 7.41
N THR A 513 24.78 13.26 6.10
CA THR A 513 23.97 13.94 5.07
C THR A 513 22.73 13.15 4.71
N VAL A 514 21.64 13.81 4.29
CA VAL A 514 20.50 13.09 3.67
C VAL A 514 21.03 12.44 2.41
N MET A 515 21.05 11.11 2.34
CA MET A 515 21.35 10.41 1.09
C MET A 515 20.12 10.34 0.23
N THR A 516 19.00 9.99 0.85
CA THR A 516 17.75 9.73 0.16
C THR A 516 16.60 10.37 0.91
N LEU A 517 15.70 11.04 0.22
CA LEU A 517 14.47 11.58 0.80
C LEU A 517 13.30 11.30 -0.15
N ASN A 518 12.22 10.73 0.37
CA ASN A 518 11.09 10.19 -0.39
C ASN A 518 11.54 9.34 -1.59
N ASN A 519 12.56 8.51 -1.36
CA ASN A 519 13.16 7.61 -2.34
C ASN A 519 13.99 8.27 -3.46
N ILE A 520 14.31 9.56 -3.36
CA ILE A 520 15.22 10.25 -4.29
C ILE A 520 16.59 10.37 -3.65
N THR A 521 17.66 9.92 -4.32
CA THR A 521 19.03 9.90 -3.78
C THR A 521 19.91 11.02 -4.35
N ASN A 522 20.84 11.55 -3.56
CA ASN A 522 21.85 12.51 -4.02
C ASN A 522 22.67 11.93 -5.18
N GLN A 523 22.81 12.66 -6.29
CA GLN A 523 23.48 12.18 -7.50
C GLN A 523 23.82 13.33 -8.46
N GLY A 524 24.77 13.12 -9.38
CA GLY A 524 25.03 14.03 -10.50
C GLY A 524 25.58 15.41 -10.13
N GLY A 525 26.14 15.57 -8.91
CA GLY A 525 26.43 16.90 -8.39
C GLY A 525 25.17 17.62 -7.92
N TYR A 526 24.09 16.92 -7.58
CA TYR A 526 22.89 17.42 -6.89
C TYR A 526 22.68 16.63 -5.59
N ALA A 527 22.20 17.31 -4.55
CA ALA A 527 21.94 16.70 -3.27
C ALA A 527 20.74 17.35 -2.58
N TRP A 528 20.03 16.55 -1.80
CA TRP A 528 19.05 17.04 -0.84
C TRP A 528 19.70 18.01 0.10
N THR A 529 19.36 19.26 -0.12
CA THR A 529 19.92 20.39 0.58
C THR A 529 18.83 20.91 1.49
N PRO A 530 19.04 20.88 2.81
CA PRO A 530 18.10 21.50 3.73
C PRO A 530 18.15 23.01 3.58
N PHE A 531 16.99 23.64 3.61
CA PHE A 531 16.80 25.08 3.69
C PHE A 531 15.93 25.40 4.90
N ASN A 532 16.28 26.46 5.61
CA ASN A 532 15.40 27.02 6.61
C ASN A 532 14.37 27.89 5.90
N VAL A 533 13.11 27.43 5.81
CA VAL A 533 12.03 28.08 5.05
C VAL A 533 11.86 29.54 5.44
N LYS A 534 11.97 29.85 6.73
CA LYS A 534 11.76 31.20 7.26
C LYS A 534 12.79 32.20 6.76
N THR A 535 14.03 31.77 6.63
CA THR A 535 15.14 32.63 6.21
C THR A 535 15.49 32.47 4.74
N ASN A 536 14.94 31.44 4.09
CA ASN A 536 15.31 30.96 2.77
C ASN A 536 16.82 30.75 2.61
N MET A 537 17.51 30.40 3.71
CA MET A 537 18.94 30.15 3.71
C MET A 537 19.21 28.64 3.64
N LYS A 538 20.17 28.29 2.78
CA LYS A 538 20.77 26.96 2.69
C LYS A 538 21.41 26.59 4.03
N LEU A 539 21.08 25.41 4.54
CA LEU A 539 21.65 24.83 5.74
C LEU A 539 22.79 23.86 5.38
N PRO A 540 23.73 23.60 6.31
CA PRO A 540 24.79 22.61 6.11
C PRO A 540 24.21 21.24 5.72
N ARG A 541 24.83 20.60 4.71
CA ARG A 541 24.43 19.25 4.30
C ARG A 541 24.73 18.19 5.34
N ASP A 542 25.85 18.32 6.04
CA ASP A 542 26.08 17.53 7.26
C ASP A 542 25.03 17.99 8.29
N LEU A 543 23.97 17.19 8.40
CA LEU A 543 22.79 17.51 9.21
C LEU A 543 23.14 17.53 10.70
N SER A 544 24.27 16.92 11.09
CA SER A 544 24.76 16.98 12.47
C SER A 544 25.21 18.39 12.87
N MET A 545 25.62 19.20 11.88
CA MET A 545 26.02 20.60 12.08
C MET A 545 24.83 21.55 12.22
N THR A 546 23.63 21.12 11.82
CA THR A 546 22.41 21.92 11.89
C THR A 546 21.69 21.62 13.19
N GLN A 547 21.72 22.58 14.11
CA GLN A 547 20.93 22.54 15.34
C GLN A 547 19.54 23.08 15.06
N LEU A 548 18.50 22.30 15.36
CA LEU A 548 17.12 22.72 15.19
C LEU A 548 16.60 23.40 16.45
N SER A 549 15.74 24.39 16.25
CA SER A 549 14.96 25.06 17.28
C SER A 549 13.47 24.73 17.15
N ASP A 550 12.70 24.98 18.21
CA ASP A 550 11.25 24.74 18.20
C ASP A 550 10.57 25.61 17.12
N GLY A 551 9.72 24.99 16.30
CA GLY A 551 8.99 25.63 15.23
C GLY A 551 9.81 25.91 13.97
N ASP A 552 11.04 25.41 13.87
CA ASP A 552 11.79 25.48 12.62
C ASP A 552 11.04 24.74 11.51
N GLN A 553 11.00 25.35 10.33
CA GLN A 553 10.45 24.75 9.13
C GLN A 553 11.62 24.47 8.20
N ILE A 554 11.86 23.19 7.96
CA ILE A 554 12.95 22.73 7.11
C ILE A 554 12.33 22.23 5.82
N ARG A 555 12.72 22.87 4.73
CA ARG A 555 12.41 22.41 3.39
C ARG A 555 13.64 21.74 2.85
N PHE A 556 13.50 20.53 2.36
CA PHE A 556 14.56 19.89 1.61
C PHE A 556 14.29 20.11 0.14
N ASP A 557 15.22 20.78 -0.53
CA ASP A 557 15.18 20.95 -1.98
C ASP A 557 16.27 20.07 -2.58
N PHE A 558 15.99 19.48 -3.73
CA PHE A 558 16.99 18.77 -4.49
C PHE A 558 17.73 19.76 -5.39
N ALA A 559 18.93 20.17 -4.96
CA ALA A 559 19.65 21.29 -5.58
C ALA A 559 21.10 20.92 -5.92
N GLU A 560 21.68 21.65 -6.87
CA GLU A 560 23.05 21.44 -7.30
C GLU A 560 24.01 21.63 -6.11
N VAL A 561 24.87 20.64 -5.94
CA VAL A 561 26.10 20.65 -5.18
C VAL A 561 27.04 21.58 -5.89
N GLU A 562 26.91 22.87 -5.62
CA GLU A 562 28.01 23.79 -5.88
C GLU A 562 29.24 23.22 -5.18
N ASP A 563 30.28 22.94 -5.97
CA ASP A 563 31.58 22.51 -5.46
C ASP A 563 32.10 23.66 -4.61
N ASP A 564 32.02 23.53 -3.29
CA ASP A 564 32.53 24.47 -2.30
C ASP A 564 34.07 24.62 -2.35
N GLU A 565 34.73 24.26 -3.46
CA GLU A 565 36.17 24.44 -3.62
C GLU A 565 36.60 25.91 -3.73
N ASP A 566 35.68 26.88 -3.87
CA ASP A 566 36.00 28.31 -3.88
C ASP A 566 35.16 29.21 -2.96
N ASP A 567 34.38 28.65 -2.03
CA ASP A 567 33.85 29.44 -0.90
C ASP A 567 34.91 29.59 0.21
N ASP A 568 36.07 30.12 -0.21
CA ASP A 568 36.69 31.15 0.59
C ASP A 568 35.59 32.19 0.83
N MET A 569 35.33 32.56 2.08
CA MET A 569 34.35 33.61 2.41
C MET A 569 34.72 34.91 1.69
N SER A 570 34.26 35.06 0.46
CA SER A 570 34.68 36.09 -0.48
C SER A 570 33.41 36.63 -1.10
N SER A 571 32.82 37.58 -0.37
CA SER A 571 31.75 38.47 -0.80
C SER A 571 31.84 38.82 -2.29
N GLY A 572 31.00 38.19 -3.11
CA GLY A 572 30.96 38.38 -4.57
C GLY A 572 29.57 38.77 -5.04
N VAL A 573 29.19 40.03 -4.76
CA VAL A 573 28.01 40.67 -5.36
C VAL A 573 28.28 40.84 -6.85
N GLU A 574 27.60 40.11 -7.73
CA GLU A 574 27.51 40.48 -9.15
C GLU A 574 26.07 40.80 -9.56
N THR A 575 25.84 42.12 -9.54
CA THR A 575 24.83 42.86 -10.29
C THR A 575 24.92 42.61 -11.80
N THR A 576 23.85 42.15 -12.43
CA THR A 576 23.63 42.34 -13.88
C THR A 576 22.76 43.56 -14.14
N MET A 577 23.46 44.68 -14.41
CA MET A 577 22.97 45.83 -15.15
C MET A 577 22.61 45.42 -16.59
N SER A 578 21.35 45.56 -16.99
CA SER A 578 20.97 45.61 -18.41
C SER A 578 21.36 46.95 -19.01
N VAL A 579 22.39 46.96 -19.85
CA VAL A 579 22.77 48.08 -20.73
C VAL A 579 21.96 47.99 -22.01
N ILE A 580 20.88 48.78 -22.10
CA ILE A 580 20.21 49.11 -23.35
C ILE A 580 20.97 50.29 -23.97
N LEU A 581 21.67 50.08 -25.09
CA LEU A 581 22.11 51.18 -25.94
C LEU A 581 22.12 50.82 -27.43
N LEU A 582 21.46 51.71 -28.19
CA LEU A 582 21.73 52.14 -29.57
C LEU A 582 21.00 51.41 -30.71
N LEU A 583 19.81 51.93 -31.01
CA LEU A 583 19.50 52.34 -32.38
C LEU A 583 19.52 53.87 -32.45
N SER A 584 20.33 54.35 -33.39
CA SER A 584 20.77 55.72 -33.59
C SER A 584 19.73 56.60 -34.29
N SER A 585 19.53 57.80 -33.76
CA SER A 585 19.45 59.11 -34.45
C SER A 585 18.58 59.25 -35.72
N VAL A 586 17.60 60.17 -35.69
CA VAL A 586 17.57 61.38 -36.54
C VAL A 586 16.19 62.10 -36.45
N PHE A 587 16.23 63.33 -35.91
CA PHE A 587 15.42 64.53 -36.16
C PHE A 587 14.75 65.17 -34.93
N MET A 588 15.50 66.11 -34.36
CA MET A 588 14.96 67.31 -33.73
C MET A 588 14.66 68.32 -34.85
N ALA A 589 13.40 68.71 -35.03
CA ALA A 589 12.97 70.09 -35.33
C ALA A 589 11.50 70.14 -35.78
N PHE A 590 10.83 71.19 -35.28
CA PHE A 590 9.64 71.88 -35.81
C PHE A 590 8.23 71.56 -35.28
N PHE A 591 7.76 72.57 -34.55
CA PHE A 591 6.41 73.17 -34.50
C PHE A 591 5.42 72.78 -33.38
N ILE A 592 5.23 73.82 -32.53
CA ILE A 592 4.15 74.19 -31.61
C ILE A 592 4.21 73.57 -30.21
#